data_AF-A0A955H966-F1
#
_entry.id   AF-A0A955H966-F1
#
_cell.length_a   1.000
_cell.length_b   1.000
_cell.length_c   1.000
_cell.angle_alpha   90.00
_cell.angle_beta   90.00
_cell.angle_gamma   90.00
#
_symmetry.space_group_name_H-M   'P 1'
#
loop_
_entity.id
_entity.type
_entity.pdbx_description
1 polymer ?
#
loop_
_entity_poly.entity_id
_entity_poly.type
_entity_poly.pdbx_seq_one_letter_code
_entity_poly.pdbx_strand_id
1 'polypeptide(L)'
;FIDEAPVEKSGGIVNKVMQDIEVACKPADLPDHIDVSLAQLANLEDKIVVKDINLPKGVTTKVEEDSAVVTVSAAREEEEEAVSEAPDMDAIEVEDKGKKEDESAEG
;
A
#
# COMPACT_ATOMS: atom_id res chain seq x y z
N PHE A 1 7.20 -2.96 15.74
CA PHE A 1 6.29 -1.79 15.69
C PHE A 1 5.33 -1.90 16.85
N ILE A 2 5.31 -0.88 17.70
CA ILE A 2 4.45 -0.82 18.87
C ILE A 2 3.48 0.35 18.70
N ASP A 3 2.29 0.21 19.29
CA ASP A 3 1.18 1.17 19.21
C ASP A 3 0.38 1.18 17.89
N GLU A 4 -0.80 1.80 17.92
CA GLU A 4 -1.69 2.03 16.77
C GLU A 4 -1.35 3.40 16.17
N ALA A 5 -1.25 3.52 14.84
CA ALA A 5 -0.96 4.81 14.23
C ALA A 5 -2.23 5.65 14.16
N PRO A 6 -2.30 6.83 14.82
CA PRO A 6 -3.52 7.64 14.82
C PRO A 6 -3.95 8.08 13.41
N VAL A 7 -3.01 8.14 12.47
CA VAL A 7 -3.29 8.48 11.07
C VAL A 7 -4.16 7.46 10.33
N GLU A 8 -4.21 6.21 10.79
CA GLU A 8 -5.08 5.17 10.20
C GLU A 8 -6.57 5.55 10.36
N LYS A 9 -6.92 6.27 11.44
CA LYS A 9 -8.28 6.77 11.68
C LYS A 9 -8.65 7.94 10.77
N SER A 10 -7.66 8.61 10.21
CA SER A 10 -7.82 9.76 9.31
C SER A 10 -7.77 9.35 7.83
N GLY A 11 -7.81 8.06 7.52
CA GLY A 11 -7.70 7.54 6.15
C GLY A 11 -6.27 7.43 5.62
N GLY A 12 -5.27 7.49 6.51
CA GLY A 12 -3.88 7.26 6.17
C GLY A 12 -3.52 5.78 6.14
N ILE A 13 -2.66 5.42 5.19
CA ILE A 13 -2.10 4.08 5.06
C ILE A 13 -0.65 4.13 5.54
N VAL A 14 -0.35 3.36 6.59
CA VAL A 14 1.02 3.22 7.10
C VAL A 14 1.79 2.23 6.22
N ASN A 15 2.80 2.73 5.51
CA ASN A 15 3.71 1.93 4.70
C ASN A 15 5.02 1.67 5.45
N LYS A 16 5.36 0.38 5.60
CA LYS A 16 6.61 -0.07 6.21
C LYS A 16 7.64 -0.23 5.11
N VAL A 17 8.44 0.81 4.88
CA VAL A 17 9.43 0.85 3.80
C VAL A 17 10.65 0.01 4.16
N MET A 18 11.11 0.07 5.41
CA MET A 18 12.17 -0.79 5.92
C MET A 18 11.66 -1.60 7.11
N GLN A 19 11.65 -2.92 6.95
CA GLN A 19 11.32 -3.87 8.02
C GLN A 19 12.57 -4.33 8.76
N ASP A 20 13.71 -4.33 8.06
CA ASP A 20 15.00 -4.77 8.55
C ASP A 20 16.03 -3.63 8.42
N ILE A 21 16.82 -3.40 9.45
CA ILE A 21 17.89 -2.41 9.46
C ILE A 21 19.21 -3.08 9.83
N GLU A 22 20.25 -2.75 9.08
CA GLU A 22 21.59 -3.21 9.37
C GLU A 22 22.19 -2.40 10.54
N VAL A 23 22.34 -3.05 11.68
CA VAL A 23 22.91 -2.46 12.90
C VAL A 23 24.28 -3.04 13.23
N ALA A 24 25.17 -2.19 13.71
CA ALA A 24 26.44 -2.54 14.30
C ALA A 24 26.36 -2.38 15.83
N CYS A 25 26.56 -3.48 16.54
CA CYS A 25 26.62 -3.53 17.99
C CYS A 25 27.68 -4.54 18.45
N LYS A 26 28.05 -4.50 19.73
CA LYS A 26 28.88 -5.54 20.33
C LYS A 26 28.04 -6.80 20.53
N PRO A 27 28.65 -8.00 20.55
CA PRO A 27 27.91 -9.24 20.79
C PRO A 27 27.20 -9.29 22.15
N ALA A 28 27.69 -8.54 23.14
CA ALA A 28 27.06 -8.43 24.46
C ALA A 28 25.85 -7.46 24.49
N ASP A 29 25.75 -6.57 23.49
CA ASP A 29 24.73 -5.51 23.39
C ASP A 29 23.74 -5.80 22.25
N LEU A 30 23.72 -7.03 21.72
CA LEU A 30 22.82 -7.46 20.65
C LEU A 30 21.37 -7.39 21.16
N PRO A 31 20.52 -6.49 20.62
CA PRO A 31 19.12 -6.45 20.99
C PRO A 31 18.38 -7.62 20.31
N ASP A 32 17.37 -8.15 21.00
CA ASP A 32 16.50 -9.20 20.44
C ASP A 32 15.49 -8.61 19.43
N HIS A 33 15.04 -7.38 19.67
CA HIS A 33 14.16 -6.61 18.79
C HIS A 33 14.38 -5.10 18.99
N ILE A 34 13.91 -4.32 18.01
CA ILE A 34 13.91 -2.85 18.05
C ILE A 34 12.46 -2.38 18.00
N ASP A 35 12.03 -1.66 19.02
CA ASP A 35 10.69 -1.10 19.10
C ASP A 35 10.62 0.25 18.35
N VAL A 36 9.74 0.29 17.36
CA VAL A 36 9.42 1.50 16.60
C VAL A 36 8.00 1.92 16.96
N SER A 37 7.84 3.11 17.56
CA SER A 37 6.54 3.63 17.98
C SER A 37 5.81 4.28 16.82
N LEU A 38 4.60 3.79 16.53
CA LEU A 38 3.75 4.37 15.48
C LEU A 38 2.90 5.55 15.98
N ALA A 39 2.93 5.83 17.29
CA ALA A 39 2.14 6.90 17.91
C ALA A 39 2.52 8.31 17.42
N GLN A 40 3.73 8.48 16.87
CA GLN A 40 4.20 9.75 16.31
C GLN A 40 3.57 10.06 14.93
N LEU A 41 2.96 9.07 14.28
CA LEU A 41 2.31 9.23 12.97
C LEU A 41 0.89 9.76 13.13
N ALA A 42 0.78 11.08 13.35
CA ALA A 42 -0.51 11.76 13.50
C ALA A 42 -1.08 12.26 12.17
N ASN A 43 -0.22 12.73 11.27
CA ASN A 43 -0.63 13.34 10.00
C ASN A 43 -0.30 12.44 8.81
N LEU A 44 -1.00 12.64 7.69
CA LEU A 44 -0.81 11.89 6.44
C LEU A 44 0.58 12.12 5.79
N GLU A 45 1.27 13.17 6.23
CA GLU A 45 2.59 13.60 5.78
C GLU A 45 3.71 13.25 6.77
N ASP A 46 3.37 12.64 7.92
CA ASP A 46 4.37 12.17 8.88
C ASP A 46 5.13 10.94 8.37
N LYS A 47 6.40 10.87 8.75
CA LYS A 47 7.29 9.74 8.47
C LYS A 47 8.24 9.51 9.63
N ILE A 48 8.58 8.25 9.87
CA ILE A 48 9.59 7.85 10.85
C ILE A 48 10.87 7.56 10.08
N VAL A 49 11.93 8.29 10.41
CA VAL A 49 13.27 8.09 9.86
C VAL A 49 14.14 7.30 10.83
N VAL A 50 15.25 6.76 10.36
CA VAL A 50 16.18 5.94 11.17
C VAL A 50 16.63 6.66 12.44
N LYS A 51 16.83 7.98 12.39
CA LYS A 51 17.20 8.79 13.54
C LYS A 51 16.18 8.81 14.68
N ASP A 52 14.90 8.69 14.34
CA ASP A 52 13.80 8.78 15.30
C ASP A 52 13.55 7.43 16.00
N ILE A 53 14.21 6.37 15.53
CA ILE A 53 14.17 5.05 16.17
C ILE A 53 14.93 5.09 17.49
N ASN A 54 14.28 4.60 18.54
CA ASN A 54 14.91 4.37 19.82
C ASN A 54 15.86 3.18 19.76
N LEU A 55 17.12 3.45 19.40
CA LEU A 55 18.18 2.45 19.40
C LEU A 55 18.64 2.18 20.85
N PRO A 56 18.71 0.91 21.29
CA PRO A 56 19.16 0.57 22.63
C PRO A 56 20.66 0.85 22.81
N LYS A 57 21.10 0.89 24.08
CA LYS A 57 22.46 1.29 24.44
C LYS A 57 23.49 0.38 23.78
N GLY A 58 24.44 0.98 23.04
CA GLY A 58 25.52 0.24 22.39
C GLY A 58 25.19 -0.23 20.96
N VAL A 59 24.00 0.07 20.44
CA VAL A 59 23.60 -0.19 19.06
C VAL A 59 23.78 1.07 18.22
N THR A 60 24.45 0.91 17.08
CA THR A 60 24.62 1.95 16.07
C THR A 60 24.17 1.41 14.72
N THR A 61 23.80 2.28 13.80
CA THR A 61 23.38 1.90 12.45
C THR A 61 24.30 2.57 11.44
N LYS A 62 24.57 1.89 10.32
CA LYS A 62 25.27 2.47 9.17
C LYS A 62 24.32 3.01 8.11
N VAL A 63 23.03 2.80 8.29
CA VAL A 63 21.97 3.34 7.42
C VAL A 63 21.90 4.85 7.62
N GLU A 64 21.58 5.58 6.55
CA GLU A 64 21.42 7.03 6.61
C GLU A 64 20.35 7.44 7.63
N GLU A 65 20.64 8.46 8.45
CA GLU A 65 19.75 8.91 9.52
C GLU A 65 18.42 9.47 9.01
N ASP A 66 18.41 9.99 7.77
CA ASP A 66 17.22 10.51 7.07
C ASP A 66 16.44 9.43 6.31
N SER A 67 16.94 8.19 6.28
CA SER A 67 16.27 7.11 5.57
C SER A 67 14.92 6.80 6.22
N ALA A 68 13.87 6.71 5.40
CA ALA A 68 12.52 6.51 5.89
C ALA A 68 12.27 5.03 6.19
N VAL A 69 11.86 4.74 7.42
CA VAL A 69 11.57 3.38 7.90
C VAL A 69 10.07 3.11 7.80
N VAL A 70 9.27 4.12 8.18
CA VAL A 70 7.82 4.10 8.03
C VAL A 70 7.39 5.40 7.38
N THR A 71 6.55 5.32 6.37
CA THR A 71 5.95 6.48 5.73
C THR A 71 4.44 6.35 5.78
N VAL A 72 3.74 7.47 5.90
CA VAL A 72 2.30 7.48 5.72
C VAL A 72 1.99 7.94 4.31
N SER A 73 1.06 7.24 3.68
CA SER A 73 0.49 7.64 2.40
C SER A 73 -0.99 7.91 2.62
N ALA A 74 -1.51 9.02 2.11
CA ALA A 74 -2.96 9.16 2.00
C ALA A 74 -3.49 8.07 1.06
N ALA A 75 -4.49 7.31 1.49
CA ALA A 75 -5.32 6.61 0.55
C ALA A 75 -5.94 7.70 -0.33
N ARG A 76 -5.40 7.91 -1.53
CA ARG A 76 -6.22 8.47 -2.59
C ARG A 76 -7.30 7.43 -2.73
N GLU A 77 -8.48 7.75 -2.19
CA GLU A 77 -9.70 7.08 -2.56
C GLU A 77 -9.64 7.05 -4.09
N GLU A 78 -9.30 5.88 -4.61
CA GLU A 78 -9.52 5.56 -6.00
C GLU A 78 -11.03 5.67 -6.05
N GLU A 79 -11.48 6.87 -6.43
CA GLU A 79 -12.70 7.06 -7.16
C GLU A 79 -12.55 6.09 -8.33
N GLU A 80 -12.92 4.84 -8.05
CA GLU A 80 -13.46 3.91 -9.01
C GLU A 80 -14.72 4.60 -9.50
N GLU A 81 -14.48 5.64 -10.31
CA GLU A 81 -15.44 6.34 -11.12
C GLU A 81 -15.89 5.26 -12.09
N ALA A 82 -16.88 4.51 -11.63
CA ALA A 82 -17.91 3.85 -12.39
C ALA A 82 -17.52 3.66 -13.85
N VAL A 83 -16.67 2.67 -14.12
CA VAL A 83 -16.63 2.01 -15.43
C VAL A 83 -17.88 1.13 -15.51
N SER A 84 -19.03 1.79 -15.47
CA SER A 84 -20.33 1.25 -15.82
C SER A 84 -21.06 2.32 -16.63
N GLU A 85 -20.39 2.79 -17.67
CA GLU A 85 -21.09 3.14 -18.90
C GLU A 85 -21.77 1.85 -19.37
N ALA A 86 -23.02 1.68 -18.96
CA ALA A 86 -23.93 0.73 -19.55
C ALA A 86 -23.91 0.96 -21.07
N PRO A 87 -23.63 -0.04 -21.91
CA PRO A 87 -24.01 0.09 -23.30
C PRO A 87 -25.55 0.06 -23.33
N ASP A 88 -26.15 1.21 -23.63
CA ASP A 88 -27.52 1.35 -24.10
C ASP A 88 -27.84 0.23 -25.10
N MET A 89 -28.66 -0.74 -24.67
CA MET A 89 -29.21 -1.79 -25.53
C MET A 89 -30.61 -1.44 -26.07
N ASP A 90 -31.00 -0.17 -26.01
CA ASP A 90 -32.32 0.32 -26.44
C ASP A 90 -32.25 0.96 -27.84
N ALA A 91 -31.82 0.20 -28.85
CA ALA A 91 -31.85 0.67 -30.24
C ALA A 91 -31.80 -0.45 -31.30
N ILE A 92 -32.50 -1.57 -31.13
CA ILE A 92 -32.75 -2.49 -32.26
C ILE A 92 -33.97 -3.36 -31.98
N GLU A 93 -35.15 -2.75 -32.11
CA GLU A 93 -36.39 -3.48 -32.36
C GLU A 93 -36.69 -3.50 -33.88
N VAL A 94 -36.93 -4.71 -34.37
CA VAL A 94 -37.98 -5.08 -35.35
C VAL A 94 -37.63 -5.20 -36.85
N GLU A 95 -37.74 -6.47 -37.29
CA GLU A 95 -38.24 -6.99 -38.60
C GLU A 95 -37.46 -6.59 -39.88
N ASP A 96 -37.30 -7.40 -40.94
CA ASP A 96 -38.07 -8.54 -41.41
C ASP A 96 -37.22 -9.30 -42.46
N LYS A 97 -37.55 -10.57 -42.65
CA LYS A 97 -37.50 -11.30 -43.94
C LYS A 97 -36.14 -11.65 -44.58
N GLY A 98 -35.92 -12.96 -44.75
CA GLY A 98 -35.20 -13.43 -45.94
C GLY A 98 -34.54 -14.81 -45.95
N LYS A 99 -35.26 -15.86 -45.56
CA LYS A 99 -35.26 -17.22 -46.17
C LYS A 99 -34.12 -17.58 -47.15
N LYS A 100 -33.25 -18.52 -46.76
CA LYS A 100 -32.89 -19.80 -47.45
C LYS A 100 -31.61 -20.37 -46.79
N GLU A 101 -31.68 -21.55 -46.14
CA GLU A 101 -31.65 -22.90 -46.75
C GLU A 101 -30.26 -23.13 -47.37
N ASP A 102 -29.34 -23.75 -46.63
CA ASP A 102 -29.06 -25.21 -46.60
C ASP A 102 -27.94 -25.57 -47.60
N GLU A 103 -26.81 -26.04 -47.08
CA GLU A 103 -25.95 -27.12 -47.62
C GLU A 103 -24.66 -27.12 -46.78
N SER A 104 -24.51 -28.01 -45.81
CA SER A 104 -24.01 -29.39 -45.94
C SER A 104 -22.60 -29.53 -46.54
N ALA A 105 -21.70 -29.97 -45.66
CA ALA A 105 -20.75 -31.06 -45.84
C ALA A 105 -19.46 -30.87 -46.68
N GLU A 106 -18.35 -31.15 -45.98
CA GLU A 106 -17.18 -31.98 -46.37
C GLU A 106 -16.54 -31.82 -47.76
N GLY A 107 -15.23 -31.59 -47.73
CA GLY A 107 -14.31 -31.81 -48.85
C GLY A 107 -13.06 -30.96 -48.79
#